data_AF-A0A1Q9JGV1-F1
#
_entry.id   AF-A0A1Q9JGV1-F1
#
_cell.length_a   1.000
_cell.length_b   1.000
_cell.length_c   1.000
_cell.angle_alpha   90.00
_cell.angle_beta   90.00
_cell.angle_gamma   90.00
#
_symmetry.space_group_name_H-M   'P 1'
#
loop_
_entity.id
_entity.type
_entity.pdbx_description
1 polymer ?
#
loop_
_entity_poly.entity_id
_entity_poly.type
_entity_poly.pdbx_seq_one_letter_code
_entity_poly.pdbx_strand_id
1 'polypeptide(L)'
;MENPFFHYVDDFEEEAEAFLKKYNCADAVENPRRIPICEIATRLMSLDIVETEYLSPDDSTQGAIAFSKGTIEVYDWSSEEYTGYEVSGPTVFVDADIINAGRINNTLAHECYHWWRHRNYFNYKRIHDKSVEFGIRCNRYDKSQNQDRGKWSDVERMEWQARTIAPKILMPRKATKKKIEALYAGFSSTGNDRANCTKLVIAALADFFAVSKQSAAIRMTELGYDDAAPFTDPNSAANESGKQRERTGSKATRHQLPITVEDAFKLYLENESLRETIDTGVFCFADGYFVLRDSRYVQSEGTVHHLTEYAKTHLAECTLDFSVRLVAEQYLIHDTSSYMMYRSDTVFKEEKSFDANTQNTEIYNKAKDFEKKFQRSAATHKTANELLWEYMCNDHWNTAIFIDRTNLGPMDYTRGQKPNHRFKMPALVAMGVGLGLDLQEMEEVLGLAGLSFKKGDHEQQAYQYLFSGMYGHSIEECNEFLEAVHVPTLGTHERS
;
A
#
# COMPACT_ATOMS: atom_id res chain seq x y z
N MET A 1 -29.87 4.48 -30.29
CA MET A 1 -31.11 4.79 -29.56
C MET A 1 -30.70 5.73 -28.44
N GLU A 2 -31.34 6.89 -28.28
CA GLU A 2 -30.98 7.82 -27.20
C GLU A 2 -31.19 7.15 -25.84
N ASN A 3 -30.29 7.40 -24.88
CA ASN A 3 -30.37 6.77 -23.57
C ASN A 3 -31.63 7.28 -22.83
N PRO A 4 -32.61 6.40 -22.50
CA PRO A 4 -33.89 6.83 -21.95
C PRO A 4 -33.80 7.39 -20.52
N PHE A 5 -32.62 7.28 -19.89
CA PHE A 5 -32.34 7.81 -18.56
C PHE A 5 -31.56 9.12 -18.59
N PHE A 6 -31.32 9.70 -19.77
CA PHE A 6 -30.86 11.08 -19.84
C PHE A 6 -32.01 12.01 -19.39
N HIS A 7 -31.85 12.60 -18.21
CA HIS A 7 -32.87 13.47 -17.61
C HIS A 7 -32.68 14.91 -18.08
N TYR A 8 -33.67 15.44 -18.78
CA TYR A 8 -33.69 16.85 -19.17
C TYR A 8 -34.31 17.69 -18.06
N VAL A 9 -33.67 18.81 -17.71
CA VAL A 9 -34.08 19.71 -16.63
C VAL A 9 -34.52 21.04 -17.23
N ASP A 10 -35.81 21.33 -17.13
CA ASP A 10 -36.41 22.60 -17.59
C ASP A 10 -36.19 23.74 -16.58
N ASP A 11 -36.46 23.48 -15.30
CA ASP A 11 -36.27 24.44 -14.21
C ASP A 11 -35.37 23.84 -13.11
N PHE A 12 -34.15 24.38 -13.00
CA PHE A 12 -33.17 23.96 -11.99
C PHE A 12 -33.62 24.16 -10.54
N GLU A 13 -34.58 25.05 -10.32
CA GLU A 13 -35.06 25.39 -8.99
C GLU A 13 -36.14 24.41 -8.55
N GLU A 14 -37.07 24.09 -9.45
CA GLU A 14 -38.02 22.99 -9.21
C GLU A 14 -37.28 21.65 -9.05
N GLU A 15 -36.22 21.41 -9.83
CA GLU A 15 -35.41 20.19 -9.72
C GLU A 15 -34.67 20.12 -8.37
N ALA A 16 -34.13 21.24 -7.87
CA ALA A 16 -33.55 21.32 -6.53
C ALA A 16 -34.58 21.08 -5.42
N GLU A 17 -35.79 21.64 -5.55
CA GLU A 17 -36.89 21.39 -4.62
C GLU A 17 -37.35 19.91 -4.65
N ALA A 18 -37.34 19.28 -5.84
CA ALA A 18 -37.64 17.86 -6.01
C ALA A 18 -36.59 16.97 -5.34
N PHE A 19 -35.30 17.31 -5.42
CA PHE A 19 -34.24 16.65 -4.66
C PHE A 19 -34.53 16.72 -3.15
N LEU A 20 -34.82 17.91 -2.64
CA LEU A 20 -35.11 18.10 -1.21
C LEU A 20 -36.33 17.31 -0.77
N LYS A 21 -37.39 17.28 -1.59
CA LYS A 21 -38.57 16.47 -1.32
C LYS A 21 -38.26 14.98 -1.31
N LYS A 22 -37.44 14.50 -2.25
CA LYS A 22 -37.04 13.08 -2.34
C LYS A 22 -36.28 12.63 -1.10
N TYR A 23 -35.46 13.50 -0.53
CA TYR A 23 -34.57 13.20 0.59
C TYR A 23 -35.05 13.83 1.92
N ASN A 24 -36.37 13.84 2.14
CA ASN A 24 -37.01 14.22 3.40
C ASN A 24 -36.66 15.62 3.94
N CYS A 25 -36.42 16.58 3.04
CA CYS A 25 -36.11 17.98 3.35
C CYS A 25 -37.08 18.97 2.68
N ALA A 26 -38.31 18.54 2.35
CA ALA A 26 -39.30 19.39 1.69
C ALA A 26 -39.62 20.68 2.48
N ASP A 27 -39.56 20.63 3.81
CA ASP A 27 -39.78 21.76 4.70
C ASP A 27 -38.74 22.89 4.50
N ALA A 28 -37.52 22.54 4.07
CA ALA A 28 -36.42 23.48 3.89
C ALA A 28 -36.62 24.42 2.69
N VAL A 29 -37.54 24.07 1.78
CA VAL A 29 -37.93 24.93 0.66
C VAL A 29 -38.55 26.23 1.18
N GLU A 30 -39.43 26.12 2.19
CA GLU A 30 -40.16 27.26 2.75
C GLU A 30 -39.50 27.83 4.00
N ASN A 31 -38.84 26.99 4.80
CA ASN A 31 -38.27 27.36 6.09
C ASN A 31 -36.75 27.42 6.00
N PRO A 32 -36.13 28.59 6.20
CA PRO A 32 -34.67 28.71 6.18
C PRO A 32 -34.04 27.79 7.21
N ARG A 33 -33.25 26.83 6.75
CA ARG A 33 -32.39 25.98 7.57
C ARG A 33 -31.24 25.42 6.75
N ARG A 34 -30.21 24.95 7.45
CA ARG A 34 -29.10 24.21 6.85
C ARG A 34 -29.60 22.87 6.31
N ILE A 35 -29.12 22.49 5.12
CA ILE A 35 -29.36 21.18 4.54
C ILE A 35 -28.27 20.20 5.02
N PRO A 36 -28.64 19.08 5.67
CA PRO A 36 -27.67 18.12 6.18
C PRO A 36 -27.16 17.20 5.05
N ILE A 37 -26.43 17.75 4.08
CA ILE A 37 -26.08 17.04 2.84
C ILE A 37 -25.24 15.77 3.07
N CYS A 38 -24.32 15.79 4.05
CA CYS A 38 -23.54 14.61 4.44
C CYS A 38 -24.42 13.49 5.01
N GLU A 39 -25.46 13.82 5.78
CA GLU A 39 -26.42 12.82 6.28
C GLU A 39 -27.31 12.29 5.15
N ILE A 40 -27.70 13.13 4.18
CA ILE A 40 -28.42 12.69 2.99
C ILE A 40 -27.59 11.65 2.23
N ALA A 41 -26.32 11.95 1.96
CA ALA A 41 -25.39 11.04 1.27
C ALA A 41 -25.24 9.70 2.02
N THR A 42 -24.89 9.75 3.30
CA THR A 42 -24.56 8.53 4.05
C THR A 42 -25.79 7.73 4.48
N ARG A 43 -26.85 8.38 4.97
CA ARG A 43 -28.01 7.70 5.58
C ARG A 43 -29.15 7.45 4.62
N LEU A 44 -29.42 8.36 3.68
CA LEU A 44 -30.57 8.24 2.76
C LEU A 44 -30.18 7.73 1.38
N MET A 45 -28.94 7.97 0.95
CA MET A 45 -28.41 7.47 -0.32
C MET A 45 -27.52 6.24 -0.17
N SER A 46 -27.06 5.93 1.06
CA SER A 46 -26.14 4.83 1.37
C SER A 46 -24.83 4.92 0.57
N LEU A 47 -24.30 6.12 0.46
CA LEU A 47 -23.00 6.41 -0.16
C LEU A 47 -21.90 6.40 0.91
N ASP A 48 -20.76 5.80 0.58
CA ASP A 48 -19.53 6.04 1.31
C ASP A 48 -18.96 7.42 0.94
N ILE A 49 -18.28 8.08 1.87
CA ILE A 49 -17.63 9.38 1.64
C ILE A 49 -16.14 9.26 1.97
N VAL A 50 -15.29 9.66 1.03
CA VAL A 50 -13.84 9.74 1.17
C VAL A 50 -13.41 11.20 1.05
N GLU A 51 -12.90 11.77 2.15
CA GLU A 51 -12.38 13.15 2.22
C GLU A 51 -10.89 13.18 2.59
N THR A 52 -10.22 12.03 2.54
CA THR A 52 -8.81 11.87 2.96
C THR A 52 -7.84 11.68 1.82
N GLU A 53 -8.34 11.64 0.58
CA GLU A 53 -7.53 11.43 -0.62
C GLU A 53 -7.50 12.69 -1.49
N TYR A 54 -6.38 12.90 -2.18
CA TYR A 54 -6.22 13.97 -3.15
C TYR A 54 -6.63 13.44 -4.52
N LEU A 55 -7.40 14.20 -5.29
CA LEU A 55 -7.88 13.80 -6.61
C LEU A 55 -7.01 14.38 -7.74
N SER A 56 -6.28 15.45 -7.47
CA SER A 56 -5.37 16.08 -8.44
C SER A 56 -4.26 16.90 -7.74
N PRO A 57 -3.08 17.04 -8.35
CA PRO A 57 -2.00 17.86 -7.78
C PRO A 57 -2.25 19.38 -7.84
N ASP A 58 -3.19 19.82 -8.69
CA ASP A 58 -3.39 21.23 -9.09
C ASP A 58 -4.80 21.78 -8.77
N ASP A 59 -5.60 21.12 -7.92
CA ASP A 59 -7.01 21.48 -7.62
C ASP A 59 -7.88 21.53 -8.90
N SER A 60 -7.51 20.75 -9.93
CA SER A 60 -8.28 20.62 -11.16
C SER A 60 -9.48 19.70 -11.00
N THR A 61 -9.45 18.75 -10.06
CA THR A 61 -10.58 17.87 -9.70
C THR A 61 -11.01 18.16 -8.26
N GLN A 62 -12.28 18.53 -8.06
CA GLN A 62 -12.80 18.89 -6.73
C GLN A 62 -13.56 17.74 -6.05
N GLY A 63 -14.09 16.83 -6.84
CA GLY A 63 -14.88 15.71 -6.36
C GLY A 63 -14.96 14.60 -7.40
N ALA A 64 -15.46 13.45 -6.97
CA ALA A 64 -15.78 12.35 -7.86
C ALA A 64 -16.91 11.50 -7.28
N ILE A 65 -17.61 10.77 -8.16
CA ILE A 65 -18.63 9.79 -7.78
C ILE A 65 -18.36 8.48 -8.51
N ALA A 66 -18.15 7.40 -7.75
CA ALA A 66 -18.25 6.04 -8.25
C ALA A 66 -19.69 5.56 -8.11
N PHE A 67 -20.32 5.14 -9.21
CA PHE A 67 -21.67 4.56 -9.19
C PHE A 67 -21.69 3.07 -8.82
N SER A 68 -20.55 2.40 -8.92
CA SER A 68 -20.35 1.00 -8.60
C SER A 68 -18.90 0.71 -8.26
N LYS A 69 -18.60 -0.54 -7.89
CA LYS A 69 -17.23 -1.01 -7.67
C LYS A 69 -16.31 -0.73 -8.88
N GLY A 70 -15.04 -0.46 -8.60
CA GLY A 70 -14.01 -0.17 -9.58
C GLY A 70 -12.77 0.40 -8.92
N THR A 71 -11.84 0.94 -9.71
CA THR A 71 -10.61 1.57 -9.20
C THR A 71 -10.53 2.99 -9.71
N ILE A 72 -10.50 3.94 -8.78
CA ILE A 72 -10.38 5.38 -9.03
C ILE A 72 -8.93 5.81 -8.83
N GLU A 73 -8.40 6.64 -9.71
CA GLU A 73 -7.07 7.24 -9.52
C GLU A 73 -7.15 8.38 -8.50
N VAL A 74 -6.27 8.33 -7.50
CA VAL A 74 -6.03 9.38 -6.49
C VAL A 74 -4.55 9.76 -6.54
N TYR A 75 -4.21 10.99 -6.17
CA TYR A 75 -2.86 11.50 -6.18
C TYR A 75 -2.17 11.26 -4.83
N ASP A 76 -1.00 10.61 -4.85
CA ASP A 76 -0.18 10.33 -3.69
C ASP A 76 0.98 11.33 -3.61
N TRP A 77 0.95 12.23 -2.62
CA TRP A 77 2.00 13.23 -2.41
C TRP A 77 3.32 12.66 -1.90
N SER A 78 3.33 11.43 -1.36
CA SER A 78 4.58 10.79 -0.94
C SER A 78 5.40 10.31 -2.13
N SER A 79 4.74 9.88 -3.21
CA SER A 79 5.40 9.46 -4.45
C SER A 79 5.34 10.48 -5.58
N GLU A 80 4.55 11.54 -5.43
CA GLU A 80 4.24 12.52 -6.50
C GLU A 80 3.63 11.87 -7.75
N GLU A 81 2.80 10.85 -7.57
CA GLU A 81 2.20 10.06 -8.66
C GLU A 81 0.75 9.69 -8.37
N TYR A 82 -0.02 9.32 -9.40
CA TYR A 82 -1.34 8.74 -9.20
C TYR A 82 -1.23 7.26 -8.79
N THR A 83 -2.08 6.86 -7.86
CA THR A 83 -2.27 5.48 -7.42
C THR A 83 -3.76 5.10 -7.49
N GLY A 84 -4.04 3.83 -7.75
CA GLY A 84 -5.38 3.29 -7.81
C GLY A 84 -5.95 3.06 -6.41
N TYR A 85 -7.10 3.68 -6.13
CA TYR A 85 -7.94 3.48 -4.97
C TYR A 85 -9.11 2.56 -5.34
N GLU A 86 -9.16 1.37 -4.76
CA GLU A 86 -10.25 0.42 -5.00
C GLU A 86 -11.50 0.81 -4.22
N VAL A 87 -12.63 0.94 -4.92
CA VAL A 87 -13.94 1.16 -4.32
C VAL A 87 -14.79 -0.10 -4.44
N SER A 88 -15.41 -0.52 -3.34
CA SER A 88 -16.24 -1.74 -3.28
C SER A 88 -17.69 -1.50 -3.70
N GLY A 89 -18.13 -0.25 -3.77
CA GLY A 89 -19.50 0.14 -4.03
C GLY A 89 -19.63 1.63 -4.37
N PRO A 90 -20.85 2.19 -4.29
CA PRO A 90 -21.08 3.61 -4.51
C PRO A 90 -20.36 4.50 -3.50
N THR A 91 -19.50 5.39 -4.00
CA THR A 91 -18.61 6.20 -3.16
C THR A 91 -18.44 7.60 -3.71
N VAL A 92 -18.60 8.61 -2.86
CA VAL A 92 -18.31 10.02 -3.14
C VAL A 92 -16.90 10.34 -2.64
N PHE A 93 -16.13 11.02 -3.47
CA PHE A 93 -14.85 11.62 -3.09
C PHE A 93 -15.01 13.14 -3.04
N VAL A 94 -14.48 13.75 -2.00
CA VAL A 94 -14.25 15.19 -1.91
C VAL A 94 -12.74 15.37 -1.79
N ASP A 95 -12.15 16.18 -2.66
CA ASP A 95 -10.70 16.38 -2.67
C ASP A 95 -10.20 16.91 -1.31
N ALA A 96 -9.16 16.28 -0.76
CA ALA A 96 -8.62 16.58 0.55
C ALA A 96 -8.00 17.98 0.71
N ASP A 97 -7.65 18.68 -0.39
CA ASP A 97 -7.23 20.09 -0.36
C ASP A 97 -8.43 21.04 -0.13
N ILE A 98 -9.67 20.56 -0.20
CA ILE A 98 -10.86 21.36 0.09
C ILE A 98 -11.10 21.43 1.61
N ILE A 99 -10.53 22.47 2.24
CA ILE A 99 -10.65 22.67 3.70
C ILE A 99 -11.91 23.49 4.06
N ASN A 100 -12.43 24.29 3.13
CA ASN A 100 -13.61 25.13 3.38
C ASN A 100 -14.88 24.28 3.46
N ALA A 101 -15.50 24.19 4.63
CA ALA A 101 -16.73 23.41 4.85
C ALA A 101 -17.86 23.75 3.85
N GLY A 102 -17.94 25.00 3.41
CA GLY A 102 -18.91 25.42 2.40
C GLY A 102 -18.63 24.89 1.00
N ARG A 103 -17.35 24.75 0.62
CA ARG A 103 -16.94 24.05 -0.62
C ARG A 103 -17.19 22.55 -0.50
N ILE A 104 -16.84 21.93 0.63
CA ILE A 104 -17.12 20.50 0.91
C ILE A 104 -18.61 20.22 0.71
N ASN A 105 -19.49 20.99 1.36
CA ASN A 105 -20.94 20.79 1.25
C ASN A 105 -21.46 20.97 -0.18
N ASN A 106 -20.88 21.90 -0.95
CA ASN A 106 -21.24 22.10 -2.35
C ASN A 106 -20.82 20.91 -3.21
N THR A 107 -19.57 20.44 -3.09
CA THR A 107 -19.09 19.23 -3.76
C THR A 107 -19.97 18.03 -3.40
N LEU A 108 -20.28 17.82 -2.11
CA LEU A 108 -21.19 16.74 -1.70
C LEU A 108 -22.57 16.88 -2.34
N ALA A 109 -23.14 18.09 -2.41
CA ALA A 109 -24.44 18.31 -3.06
C ALA A 109 -24.39 18.03 -4.57
N HIS A 110 -23.30 18.39 -5.24
CA HIS A 110 -23.01 18.08 -6.65
C HIS A 110 -22.98 16.58 -6.88
N GLU A 111 -22.14 15.84 -6.15
CA GLU A 111 -22.01 14.39 -6.30
C GLU A 111 -23.29 13.63 -5.88
N CYS A 112 -24.00 14.12 -4.85
CA CYS A 112 -25.31 13.60 -4.47
C CYS A 112 -26.34 13.76 -5.59
N TYR A 113 -26.30 14.87 -6.34
CA TYR A 113 -27.18 15.06 -7.49
C TYR A 113 -26.84 14.08 -8.62
N HIS A 114 -25.55 13.86 -8.92
CA HIS A 114 -25.14 12.80 -9.85
C HIS A 114 -25.67 11.43 -9.43
N TRP A 115 -25.51 11.09 -8.15
CA TRP A 115 -26.06 9.85 -7.62
C TRP A 115 -27.58 9.78 -7.78
N TRP A 116 -28.32 10.84 -7.46
CA TRP A 116 -29.77 10.85 -7.56
C TRP A 116 -30.26 10.71 -9.00
N ARG A 117 -29.73 11.52 -9.91
CA ARG A 117 -30.31 11.73 -11.23
C ARG A 117 -29.58 11.01 -12.36
N HIS A 118 -28.27 10.87 -12.26
CA HIS A 118 -27.44 10.34 -13.35
C HIS A 118 -27.09 8.86 -13.21
N ARG A 119 -27.20 8.26 -12.01
CA ARG A 119 -26.82 6.83 -11.80
C ARG A 119 -27.53 5.84 -12.74
N ASN A 120 -28.79 6.09 -13.08
CA ASN A 120 -29.56 5.18 -13.94
C ASN A 120 -29.11 5.25 -15.41
N TYR A 121 -28.63 6.41 -15.85
CA TYR A 121 -27.99 6.56 -17.16
C TYR A 121 -26.75 5.67 -17.27
N PHE A 122 -25.88 5.66 -16.25
CA PHE A 122 -24.69 4.81 -16.23
C PHE A 122 -25.03 3.32 -16.05
N ASN A 123 -26.01 2.98 -15.23
CA ASN A 123 -26.50 1.60 -15.14
C ASN A 123 -27.02 1.10 -16.50
N TYR A 124 -27.74 1.93 -17.24
CA TYR A 124 -28.21 1.59 -18.59
C TYR A 124 -27.04 1.41 -19.56
N LYS A 125 -26.09 2.35 -19.63
CA LYS A 125 -24.89 2.21 -20.48
C LYS A 125 -24.10 0.94 -20.16
N ARG A 126 -23.95 0.60 -18.88
CA ARG A 126 -23.24 -0.61 -18.46
C ARG A 126 -23.95 -1.89 -18.92
N ILE A 127 -25.27 -1.95 -18.80
CA ILE A 127 -26.06 -3.16 -19.11
C ILE A 127 -26.30 -3.31 -20.62
N HIS A 128 -26.69 -2.23 -21.30
CA HIS A 128 -27.12 -2.26 -22.71
C HIS A 128 -25.98 -2.00 -23.68
N ASP A 129 -25.14 -1.00 -23.39
CA ASP A 129 -24.04 -0.59 -24.28
C ASP A 129 -22.72 -1.28 -23.90
N LYS A 130 -22.74 -2.13 -22.86
CA LYS A 130 -21.55 -2.76 -22.26
C LYS A 130 -20.45 -1.74 -21.93
N SER A 131 -20.86 -0.53 -21.54
CA SER A 131 -19.93 0.52 -21.13
C SER A 131 -19.16 0.08 -19.89
N VAL A 132 -17.90 0.48 -19.87
CA VAL A 132 -16.94 0.26 -18.79
C VAL A 132 -16.83 1.50 -17.88
N GLU A 133 -17.52 2.58 -18.23
CA GLU A 133 -17.59 3.79 -17.40
C GLU A 133 -18.37 3.50 -16.12
N PHE A 134 -17.78 3.81 -14.97
CA PHE A 134 -18.40 3.53 -13.67
C PHE A 134 -18.39 4.70 -12.69
N GLY A 135 -17.71 5.80 -13.01
CA GLY A 135 -17.70 7.00 -12.17
C GLY A 135 -17.36 8.27 -12.94
N ILE A 136 -17.63 9.43 -12.34
CA ILE A 136 -17.42 10.76 -12.93
C ILE A 136 -16.41 11.55 -12.08
N ARG A 137 -15.60 12.37 -12.74
CA ARG A 137 -14.68 13.37 -12.17
C ARG A 137 -15.32 14.76 -12.28
N CYS A 138 -15.47 15.45 -11.16
CA CYS A 138 -15.90 16.84 -11.12
C CYS A 138 -14.68 17.75 -11.27
N ASN A 139 -14.45 18.23 -12.49
CA ASN A 139 -13.33 19.12 -12.80
C ASN A 139 -13.69 20.59 -12.56
N ARG A 140 -12.82 21.33 -11.88
CA ARG A 140 -12.98 22.76 -11.56
C ARG A 140 -13.02 23.64 -12.81
N TYR A 141 -12.18 23.31 -13.79
CA TYR A 141 -12.08 23.99 -15.07
C TYR A 141 -12.43 23.01 -16.17
N ASP A 142 -13.66 23.12 -16.67
CA ASP A 142 -14.02 22.41 -17.88
C ASP A 142 -13.30 23.11 -19.04
N LYS A 143 -12.20 22.51 -19.53
CA LYS A 143 -11.54 22.94 -20.77
C LYS A 143 -12.43 22.54 -21.95
N SER A 144 -13.69 22.97 -21.97
CA SER A 144 -14.60 22.68 -23.05
C SER A 144 -14.15 23.48 -24.28
N GLN A 145 -13.20 22.94 -25.05
CA GLN A 145 -12.92 23.43 -26.41
C GLN A 145 -14.18 23.34 -27.31
N ASN A 146 -15.22 22.63 -26.85
CA ASN A 146 -16.50 22.45 -27.53
C ASN A 146 -17.57 23.51 -27.24
N GLN A 147 -17.36 24.44 -26.29
CA GLN A 147 -18.30 25.57 -26.10
C GLN A 147 -18.41 26.42 -27.37
N ASP A 148 -17.30 26.60 -28.10
CA ASP A 148 -17.26 27.32 -29.39
C ASP A 148 -17.93 26.55 -30.55
N ARG A 149 -18.34 25.28 -30.36
CA ARG A 149 -18.91 24.42 -31.42
C ARG A 149 -20.32 23.90 -31.15
N GLY A 150 -20.93 24.24 -30.00
CA GLY A 150 -22.34 23.93 -29.69
C GLY A 150 -22.70 22.44 -29.56
N LYS A 151 -21.72 21.54 -29.44
CA LYS A 151 -21.94 20.09 -29.28
C LYS A 151 -21.41 19.62 -27.92
N TRP A 152 -22.29 19.64 -26.92
CA TRP A 152 -22.00 19.05 -25.60
C TRP A 152 -22.40 17.58 -25.58
N SER A 153 -21.51 16.74 -25.07
CA SER A 153 -21.77 15.35 -24.69
C SER A 153 -22.77 15.27 -23.53
N ASP A 154 -23.38 14.10 -23.37
CA ASP A 154 -24.32 13.85 -22.26
C ASP A 154 -23.64 14.05 -20.89
N VAL A 155 -22.36 13.69 -20.75
CA VAL A 155 -21.60 13.87 -19.51
C VAL A 155 -21.35 15.35 -19.21
N GLU A 156 -20.94 16.16 -20.20
CA GLU A 156 -20.79 17.62 -20.02
C GLU A 156 -22.13 18.28 -19.60
N ARG A 157 -23.25 17.82 -20.18
CA ARG A 157 -24.58 18.28 -19.77
C ARG A 157 -24.92 17.89 -18.33
N MET A 158 -24.61 16.66 -17.92
CA MET A 158 -24.82 16.17 -16.56
C MET A 158 -23.99 16.95 -15.53
N GLU A 159 -22.70 17.19 -15.80
CA GLU A 159 -21.83 18.01 -14.96
C GLU A 159 -22.39 19.43 -14.80
N TRP A 160 -22.85 20.03 -15.90
CA TRP A 160 -23.44 21.35 -15.86
C TRP A 160 -24.75 21.40 -15.06
N GLN A 161 -25.61 20.37 -15.17
CA GLN A 161 -26.81 20.25 -14.34
C GLN A 161 -26.45 20.21 -12.86
N ALA A 162 -25.55 19.30 -12.48
CA ALA A 162 -25.13 19.14 -11.08
C ALA A 162 -24.51 20.43 -10.52
N ARG A 163 -23.61 21.07 -11.28
CA ARG A 163 -22.97 22.33 -10.90
C ARG A 163 -23.99 23.45 -10.65
N THR A 164 -25.04 23.50 -11.48
CA THR A 164 -26.08 24.54 -11.40
C THR A 164 -27.06 24.30 -10.26
N ILE A 165 -27.37 23.03 -9.97
CA ILE A 165 -28.38 22.60 -9.00
C ILE A 165 -27.81 22.50 -7.58
N ALA A 166 -26.56 22.07 -7.39
CA ALA A 166 -25.92 21.92 -6.08
C ALA A 166 -26.10 23.14 -5.15
N PRO A 167 -25.79 24.40 -5.57
CA PRO A 167 -26.01 25.57 -4.72
C PRO A 167 -27.51 25.83 -4.43
N LYS A 168 -28.42 25.43 -5.31
CA LYS A 168 -29.88 25.58 -5.16
C LYS A 168 -30.47 24.56 -4.19
N ILE A 169 -29.91 23.35 -4.14
CA ILE A 169 -30.20 22.36 -3.10
C ILE A 169 -29.84 22.94 -1.73
N LEU A 170 -28.63 23.48 -1.59
CA LEU A 170 -28.13 24.01 -0.32
C LEU A 170 -28.80 25.32 0.11
N MET A 171 -29.24 26.13 -0.87
CA MET A 171 -29.89 27.43 -0.66
C MET A 171 -31.20 27.53 -1.48
N PRO A 172 -32.29 26.92 -1.00
CA PRO A 172 -33.58 26.89 -1.71
C PRO A 172 -34.16 28.29 -1.87
N ARG A 173 -34.67 28.60 -3.06
CA ARG A 173 -35.06 29.97 -3.49
C ARG A 173 -35.85 30.75 -2.43
N LYS A 174 -36.99 30.21 -1.96
CA LYS A 174 -37.91 30.93 -1.05
C LYS A 174 -37.31 31.10 0.34
N ALA A 175 -36.76 30.03 0.90
CA ALA A 175 -36.06 30.05 2.18
C ALA A 175 -34.87 31.03 2.18
N THR A 176 -34.05 31.03 1.13
CA THR A 176 -32.89 31.92 1.02
C THR A 176 -33.32 33.39 0.92
N LYS A 177 -34.33 33.72 0.10
CA LYS A 177 -34.90 35.08 0.06
C LYS A 177 -35.39 35.55 1.43
N LYS A 178 -36.21 34.72 2.12
CA LYS A 178 -36.68 35.02 3.48
C LYS A 178 -35.53 35.33 4.44
N LYS A 179 -34.42 34.56 4.35
CA LYS A 179 -33.25 34.78 5.20
C LYS A 179 -32.47 36.05 4.83
N ILE A 180 -32.30 36.34 3.55
CA ILE A 180 -31.63 37.55 3.07
C ILE A 180 -32.36 38.80 3.57
N GLU A 181 -33.68 38.87 3.40
CA GLU A 181 -34.49 40.01 3.87
C GLU A 181 -34.37 40.21 5.39
N ALA A 182 -34.42 39.12 6.15
CA ALA A 182 -34.26 39.18 7.61
C ALA A 182 -32.87 39.70 8.03
N LEU A 183 -31.81 39.32 7.29
CA LEU A 183 -30.45 39.80 7.54
C LEU A 183 -30.29 41.28 7.18
N TYR A 184 -30.80 41.71 6.03
CA TYR A 184 -30.77 43.13 5.65
C TYR A 184 -31.51 44.01 6.67
N ALA A 185 -32.69 43.58 7.13
CA ALA A 185 -33.44 44.31 8.16
C ALA A 185 -32.63 44.46 9.46
N GLY A 186 -31.87 43.44 9.87
CA GLY A 186 -31.03 43.48 11.06
C GLY A 186 -29.76 44.34 10.93
N PHE A 187 -29.17 44.43 9.75
CA PHE A 187 -27.95 45.22 9.53
C PHE A 187 -28.23 46.67 9.11
N SER A 188 -29.40 46.98 8.54
CA SER A 188 -29.79 48.35 8.22
C SER A 188 -29.93 49.26 9.45
N SER A 189 -30.18 48.70 10.64
CA SER A 189 -30.24 49.46 11.89
C SER A 189 -28.87 49.90 12.44
N THR A 190 -27.74 49.48 11.83
CA THR A 190 -26.39 49.77 12.37
C THR A 190 -25.67 50.93 11.67
N GLY A 191 -26.33 51.67 10.75
CA GLY A 191 -25.75 52.85 10.10
C GLY A 191 -24.62 52.59 9.10
N ASN A 192 -24.46 51.33 8.65
CA ASN A 192 -23.45 50.96 7.64
C ASN A 192 -23.87 51.42 6.23
N ASP A 193 -22.89 51.73 5.38
CA ASP A 193 -23.15 51.89 3.94
C ASP A 193 -23.64 50.56 3.30
N ARG A 194 -24.30 50.67 2.14
CA ARG A 194 -24.97 49.55 1.46
C ARG A 194 -24.02 48.40 1.10
N ALA A 195 -22.78 48.72 0.73
CA ALA A 195 -21.77 47.73 0.33
C ALA A 195 -21.27 46.94 1.55
N ASN A 196 -20.96 47.63 2.65
CA ASN A 196 -20.57 47.01 3.92
C ASN A 196 -21.72 46.17 4.50
N CYS A 197 -22.96 46.66 4.42
CA CYS A 197 -24.14 45.89 4.81
C CYS A 197 -24.26 44.59 4.00
N THR A 198 -24.11 44.66 2.67
CA THR A 198 -24.17 43.47 1.80
C THR A 198 -23.06 42.47 2.10
N LYS A 199 -21.84 42.92 2.38
CA LYS A 199 -20.73 42.05 2.81
C LYS A 199 -21.05 41.29 4.11
N LEU A 200 -21.68 41.96 5.08
CA LEU A 200 -22.12 41.33 6.34
C LEU A 200 -23.25 40.33 6.11
N VAL A 201 -24.22 40.66 5.24
CA VAL A 201 -25.30 39.74 4.84
C VAL A 201 -24.73 38.48 4.20
N ILE A 202 -23.78 38.62 3.26
CA ILE A 202 -23.13 37.48 2.59
C ILE A 202 -22.46 36.56 3.60
N ALA A 203 -21.67 37.13 4.54
CA ALA A 203 -21.00 36.34 5.57
C ALA A 203 -22.00 35.60 6.46
N ALA A 204 -23.04 36.29 6.95
CA ALA A 204 -24.06 35.70 7.81
C ALA A 204 -24.91 34.64 7.07
N LEU A 205 -25.17 34.83 5.77
CA LEU A 205 -25.88 33.87 4.93
C LEU A 205 -25.05 32.61 4.70
N ALA A 206 -23.75 32.79 4.40
CA ALA A 206 -22.79 31.70 4.21
C ALA A 206 -22.69 30.83 5.47
N ASP A 207 -22.53 31.45 6.64
CA ASP A 207 -22.46 30.75 7.93
C ASP A 207 -23.76 29.99 8.25
N PHE A 208 -24.91 30.62 7.99
CA PHE A 208 -26.23 30.04 8.26
C PHE A 208 -26.46 28.77 7.42
N PHE A 209 -26.28 28.85 6.11
CA PHE A 209 -26.48 27.72 5.20
C PHE A 209 -25.27 26.76 5.15
N ALA A 210 -24.15 27.09 5.80
CA ALA A 210 -22.86 26.39 5.70
C ALA A 210 -22.38 26.22 4.25
N VAL A 211 -22.35 27.33 3.53
CA VAL A 211 -21.81 27.44 2.17
C VAL A 211 -20.65 28.43 2.14
N SER A 212 -19.88 28.48 1.06
CA SER A 212 -18.82 29.48 0.93
C SER A 212 -19.42 30.88 0.75
N LYS A 213 -18.71 31.93 1.19
CA LYS A 213 -19.11 33.34 0.98
C LYS A 213 -19.36 33.64 -0.50
N GLN A 214 -18.51 33.10 -1.37
CA GLN A 214 -18.65 33.22 -2.82
C GLN A 214 -19.95 32.56 -3.32
N SER A 215 -20.24 31.33 -2.90
CA SER A 215 -21.49 30.63 -3.26
C SER A 215 -22.71 31.42 -2.80
N ALA A 216 -22.68 31.97 -1.57
CA ALA A 216 -23.74 32.82 -1.06
C ALA A 216 -23.92 34.10 -1.90
N ALA A 217 -22.84 34.78 -2.27
CA ALA A 217 -22.88 35.98 -3.12
C ALA A 217 -23.43 35.69 -4.53
N ILE A 218 -23.00 34.58 -5.15
CA ILE A 218 -23.52 34.11 -6.44
C ILE A 218 -25.02 33.86 -6.31
N ARG A 219 -25.44 33.14 -5.27
CA ARG A 219 -26.85 32.83 -5.05
C ARG A 219 -27.70 34.07 -4.77
N MET A 220 -27.19 35.05 -4.03
CA MET A 220 -27.85 36.34 -3.86
C MET A 220 -28.06 37.04 -5.20
N THR A 221 -27.04 37.06 -6.05
CA THR A 221 -27.13 37.65 -7.40
C THR A 221 -28.18 36.93 -8.26
N GLU A 222 -28.19 35.59 -8.29
CA GLU A 222 -29.21 34.78 -8.98
C GLU A 222 -30.65 35.10 -8.53
N LEU A 223 -30.82 35.49 -7.26
CA LEU A 223 -32.12 35.77 -6.67
C LEU A 223 -32.59 37.23 -6.84
N GLY A 224 -31.78 38.08 -7.48
CA GLY A 224 -32.08 39.48 -7.80
C GLY A 224 -31.49 40.50 -6.81
N TYR A 225 -30.50 40.13 -6.01
CA TYR A 225 -29.79 41.04 -5.10
C TYR A 225 -28.47 41.49 -5.73
N ASP A 226 -28.55 42.40 -6.69
CA ASP A 226 -27.41 42.83 -7.54
C ASP A 226 -26.23 43.45 -6.76
N ASP A 227 -26.49 43.98 -5.55
CA ASP A 227 -25.46 44.50 -4.64
C ASP A 227 -24.40 43.43 -4.26
N ALA A 228 -24.73 42.15 -4.42
CA ALA A 228 -23.83 41.04 -4.14
C ALA A 228 -22.86 40.72 -5.29
N ALA A 229 -23.10 41.23 -6.50
CA ALA A 229 -22.30 40.93 -7.69
C ALA A 229 -20.79 41.21 -7.52
N PRO A 230 -20.33 42.29 -6.85
CA PRO A 230 -18.90 42.52 -6.61
C PRO A 230 -18.19 41.46 -5.75
N PHE A 231 -18.95 40.58 -5.08
CA PHE A 231 -18.43 39.57 -4.17
C PHE A 231 -18.47 38.14 -4.76
N THR A 232 -18.84 37.98 -6.03
CA THR A 232 -18.90 36.68 -6.71
C THR A 232 -17.55 36.21 -7.25
N ASP A 233 -16.59 37.12 -7.36
CA ASP A 233 -15.28 36.84 -7.95
C ASP A 233 -14.41 35.98 -6.99
N PRO A 234 -13.91 34.82 -7.45
CA PRO A 234 -13.05 33.96 -6.64
C PRO A 234 -11.73 34.63 -6.26
N ASN A 235 -11.22 35.58 -7.06
CA ASN A 235 -9.93 36.23 -6.82
C ASN A 235 -9.99 37.26 -5.68
N SER A 236 -11.17 37.82 -5.39
CA SER A 236 -11.35 38.79 -4.30
C SER A 236 -11.49 38.12 -2.92
N ALA A 237 -11.78 36.81 -2.86
CA ALA A 237 -11.81 36.00 -1.64
C ALA A 237 -10.49 35.26 -1.35
N ALA A 238 -9.51 35.33 -2.26
CA ALA A 238 -8.24 34.58 -2.20
C ALA A 238 -7.25 35.02 -1.08
N ASN A 239 -7.65 35.93 -0.19
CA ASN A 239 -6.81 36.44 0.91
C ASN A 239 -7.10 35.78 2.27
N GLU A 240 -7.94 34.75 2.35
CA GLU A 240 -7.91 33.86 3.51
C GLU A 240 -6.89 32.76 3.21
N SER A 241 -5.64 33.01 3.59
CA SER A 241 -4.56 32.02 3.66
C SER A 241 -4.97 30.91 4.63
N GLY A 242 -5.83 30.00 4.17
CA GLY A 242 -6.08 28.75 4.86
C GLY A 242 -4.73 28.07 5.05
N LYS A 243 -4.42 27.67 6.29
CA LYS A 243 -3.28 26.81 6.56
C LYS A 243 -3.39 25.63 5.62
N GLN A 244 -2.48 25.53 4.64
CA GLN A 244 -2.38 24.32 3.83
C GLN A 244 -2.20 23.19 4.82
N ARG A 245 -3.09 22.18 4.75
CA ARG A 245 -2.79 20.91 5.41
C ARG A 245 -1.47 20.43 4.85
N GLU A 246 -0.63 19.91 5.72
CA GLU A 246 0.55 19.19 5.28
C GLU A 246 0.05 18.04 4.39
N ARG A 247 0.40 18.10 3.10
CA ARG A 247 -0.05 17.13 2.12
C ARG A 247 0.55 15.78 2.45
N THR A 248 -0.28 14.78 2.63
CA THR A 248 0.13 13.44 3.05
C THR A 248 0.05 12.44 1.92
N GLY A 249 0.75 11.31 2.08
CA GLY A 249 0.60 10.19 1.16
C GLY A 249 -0.81 9.60 1.17
N SER A 250 -1.14 8.89 0.09
CA SER A 250 -2.46 8.27 -0.10
C SER A 250 -2.64 7.04 0.79
N LYS A 251 -3.87 6.83 1.31
CA LYS A 251 -4.22 5.58 2.02
C LYS A 251 -4.57 4.44 1.07
N ALA A 252 -4.56 4.68 -0.25
CA ALA A 252 -4.67 3.61 -1.24
C ALA A 252 -3.47 2.65 -1.19
N THR A 253 -2.33 3.14 -0.71
CA THR A 253 -1.13 2.34 -0.50
C THR A 253 -1.37 1.27 0.55
N ARG A 254 -1.17 0.01 0.16
CA ARG A 254 -1.36 -1.16 1.02
C ARG A 254 -0.02 -1.58 1.61
N HIS A 255 -0.04 -2.02 2.86
CA HIS A 255 1.12 -2.44 3.63
C HIS A 255 0.95 -3.88 4.12
N GLN A 256 2.04 -4.50 4.57
CA GLN A 256 2.05 -5.85 5.17
C GLN A 256 1.50 -6.97 4.27
N LEU A 257 1.62 -6.80 2.96
CA LEU A 257 1.25 -7.82 1.98
C LEU A 257 2.43 -8.75 1.67
N PRO A 258 2.18 -10.04 1.41
CA PRO A 258 3.23 -10.94 0.97
C PRO A 258 3.71 -10.55 -0.43
N ILE A 259 5.01 -10.65 -0.66
CA ILE A 259 5.64 -10.41 -1.96
C ILE A 259 6.13 -11.74 -2.57
N THR A 260 6.27 -11.77 -3.89
CA THR A 260 6.87 -12.94 -4.56
C THR A 260 8.39 -12.93 -4.41
N VAL A 261 9.03 -14.07 -4.67
CA VAL A 261 10.50 -14.18 -4.63
C VAL A 261 11.14 -13.28 -5.69
N GLU A 262 10.52 -13.15 -6.87
CA GLU A 262 11.00 -12.27 -7.93
C GLU A 262 10.93 -10.79 -7.54
N ASP A 263 9.80 -10.37 -6.94
CA ASP A 263 9.64 -8.98 -6.48
C ASP A 263 10.58 -8.68 -5.30
N ALA A 264 10.76 -9.64 -4.39
CA ALA A 264 11.74 -9.56 -3.32
C ALA A 264 13.18 -9.38 -3.85
N PHE A 265 13.55 -10.13 -4.90
CA PHE A 265 14.85 -9.99 -5.53
C PHE A 265 15.04 -8.66 -6.24
N LYS A 266 14.01 -8.14 -6.94
CA LYS A 266 14.07 -6.79 -7.54
C LYS A 266 14.29 -5.71 -6.47
N LEU A 267 13.50 -5.74 -5.40
CA LEU A 267 13.62 -4.79 -4.29
C LEU A 267 15.01 -4.85 -3.63
N TYR A 268 15.57 -6.05 -3.48
CA TYR A 268 16.94 -6.26 -3.01
C TYR A 268 18.00 -5.64 -3.95
N LEU A 269 17.80 -5.70 -5.27
CA LEU A 269 18.73 -5.08 -6.22
C LEU A 269 18.63 -3.55 -6.20
N GLU A 270 17.42 -3.02 -6.08
CA GLU A 270 17.10 -1.59 -6.16
C GLU A 270 17.42 -0.82 -4.87
N ASN A 271 17.36 -1.46 -3.70
CA ASN A 271 17.55 -0.80 -2.42
C ASN A 271 18.83 -1.28 -1.70
N GLU A 272 19.85 -0.42 -1.65
CA GLU A 272 21.15 -0.74 -1.04
C GLU A 272 21.05 -1.03 0.46
N SER A 273 20.30 -0.24 1.23
CA SER A 273 20.15 -0.45 2.67
C SER A 273 19.42 -1.76 3.01
N LEU A 274 18.41 -2.11 2.22
CA LEU A 274 17.72 -3.39 2.31
C LEU A 274 18.68 -4.55 2.02
N ARG A 275 19.47 -4.45 0.94
CA ARG A 275 20.48 -5.44 0.57
C ARG A 275 21.51 -5.65 1.67
N GLU A 276 22.15 -4.58 2.15
CA GLU A 276 23.16 -4.64 3.20
C GLU A 276 22.63 -5.35 4.45
N THR A 277 21.37 -5.11 4.79
CA THR A 277 20.72 -5.74 5.95
C THR A 277 20.42 -7.21 5.69
N ILE A 278 19.87 -7.57 4.53
CA ILE A 278 19.60 -8.97 4.19
C ILE A 278 20.91 -9.78 4.16
N ASP A 279 22.00 -9.20 3.65
CA ASP A 279 23.32 -9.83 3.55
C ASP A 279 23.95 -10.17 4.91
N THR A 280 23.49 -9.54 6.00
CA THR A 280 23.90 -9.92 7.37
C THR A 280 23.41 -11.32 7.78
N GLY A 281 22.35 -11.82 7.14
CA GLY A 281 21.72 -13.10 7.48
C GLY A 281 20.70 -13.03 8.65
N VAL A 282 20.52 -11.83 9.23
CA VAL A 282 19.53 -11.57 10.30
C VAL A 282 18.09 -11.80 9.84
N PHE A 283 17.82 -11.54 8.56
CA PHE A 283 16.53 -11.78 7.94
C PHE A 283 16.56 -13.06 7.10
N CYS A 284 15.40 -13.69 6.98
CA CYS A 284 15.18 -14.78 6.04
C CYS A 284 13.85 -14.56 5.31
N PHE A 285 13.73 -15.13 4.11
CA PHE A 285 12.49 -15.08 3.36
C PHE A 285 11.60 -16.27 3.76
N ALA A 286 10.41 -16.00 4.28
CA ALA A 286 9.45 -16.99 4.74
C ALA A 286 8.03 -16.57 4.38
N ASP A 287 7.28 -17.46 3.72
CA ASP A 287 5.87 -17.25 3.34
C ASP A 287 5.55 -15.90 2.66
N GLY A 288 6.48 -15.36 1.88
CA GLY A 288 6.32 -14.09 1.17
C GLY A 288 6.81 -12.86 1.93
N TYR A 289 7.52 -13.01 3.04
CA TYR A 289 7.99 -11.91 3.88
C TYR A 289 9.49 -12.02 4.19
N PHE A 290 10.16 -10.87 4.37
CA PHE A 290 11.47 -10.81 5.01
C PHE A 290 11.31 -10.71 6.51
N VAL A 291 11.69 -11.77 7.23
CA VAL A 291 11.37 -11.97 8.65
C VAL A 291 12.64 -12.14 9.46
N LEU A 292 12.67 -11.57 10.66
CA LEU A 292 13.75 -11.79 11.62
C LEU A 292 13.93 -13.30 11.87
N ARG A 293 15.15 -13.79 11.73
CA ARG A 293 15.53 -15.20 11.91
C ARG A 293 15.57 -15.59 13.40
N ASP A 294 14.45 -15.44 14.08
CA ASP A 294 14.23 -15.82 15.47
C ASP A 294 13.25 -17.02 15.49
N SER A 295 13.56 -18.05 16.29
CA SER A 295 12.72 -19.24 16.47
C SER A 295 11.28 -18.93 16.91
N ARG A 296 11.03 -17.75 17.49
CA ARG A 296 9.69 -17.27 17.83
C ARG A 296 8.86 -16.93 16.58
N TYR A 297 9.51 -16.51 15.49
CA TYR A 297 8.84 -16.02 14.29
C TYR A 297 8.96 -16.97 13.11
N VAL A 298 10.04 -17.75 13.05
CA VAL A 298 10.35 -18.62 11.91
C VAL A 298 10.55 -20.06 12.38
N GLN A 299 9.86 -20.98 11.71
CA GLN A 299 10.10 -22.42 11.79
C GLN A 299 10.77 -22.87 10.49
N SER A 300 11.74 -23.79 10.58
CA SER A 300 12.47 -24.30 9.42
C SER A 300 12.09 -25.75 9.16
N GLU A 301 11.69 -26.05 7.92
CA GLU A 301 11.45 -27.41 7.44
C GLU A 301 12.48 -27.71 6.35
N GLY A 302 13.60 -28.32 6.76
CA GLY A 302 14.76 -28.49 5.89
C GLY A 302 15.40 -27.15 5.51
N THR A 303 15.43 -26.84 4.20
CA THR A 303 15.97 -25.57 3.68
C THR A 303 14.91 -24.48 3.51
N VAL A 304 13.65 -24.79 3.80
CA VAL A 304 12.52 -23.87 3.60
C VAL A 304 12.14 -23.26 4.95
N HIS A 305 11.88 -21.95 4.96
CA HIS A 305 11.45 -21.21 6.13
C HIS A 305 9.96 -20.88 6.02
N HIS A 306 9.24 -21.07 7.12
CA HIS A 306 7.83 -20.75 7.27
C HIS A 306 7.60 -19.89 8.50
N LEU A 307 6.57 -19.05 8.46
CA LEU A 307 6.13 -18.27 9.60
C LEU A 307 5.51 -19.18 10.65
N THR A 308 5.81 -18.89 11.92
CA THR A 308 5.07 -19.48 13.05
C THR A 308 3.65 -18.91 13.11
N GLU A 309 2.74 -19.61 13.80
CA GLU A 309 1.38 -19.09 14.04
C GLU A 309 1.40 -17.73 14.78
N TYR A 310 2.39 -17.52 15.66
CA TYR A 310 2.57 -16.23 16.32
C TYR A 310 2.93 -15.12 15.33
N ALA A 311 3.88 -15.37 14.42
CA ALA A 311 4.31 -14.37 13.43
C ALA A 311 3.17 -13.98 12.47
N LYS A 312 2.35 -14.94 12.06
CA LYS A 312 1.20 -14.68 11.16
C LYS A 312 0.19 -13.67 11.73
N THR A 313 0.07 -13.57 13.06
CA THR A 313 -0.80 -12.57 13.71
C THR A 313 -0.06 -11.32 14.19
N HIS A 314 1.28 -11.29 14.07
CA HIS A 314 2.15 -10.20 14.54
C HIS A 314 3.18 -9.80 13.48
N LEU A 315 2.77 -9.72 12.21
CA LEU A 315 3.67 -9.44 11.08
C LEU A 315 4.47 -8.14 11.29
N ALA A 316 3.82 -7.07 11.76
CA ALA A 316 4.48 -5.79 11.98
C ALA A 316 5.60 -5.83 13.04
N GLU A 317 5.60 -6.82 13.93
CA GLU A 317 6.62 -6.98 14.97
C GLU A 317 7.93 -7.58 14.43
N CYS A 318 7.83 -8.39 13.36
CA CYS A 318 8.89 -9.31 12.95
C CYS A 318 9.24 -9.27 11.46
N THR A 319 8.46 -8.58 10.63
CA THR A 319 8.65 -8.51 9.17
C THR A 319 8.98 -7.11 8.69
N LEU A 320 9.79 -7.02 7.64
CA LEU A 320 9.93 -5.80 6.86
C LEU A 320 8.64 -5.53 6.10
N ASP A 321 8.25 -4.26 6.11
CA ASP A 321 7.08 -3.74 5.43
C ASP A 321 7.42 -3.25 4.02
N PHE A 322 6.55 -3.59 3.08
CA PHE A 322 6.62 -3.13 1.70
C PHE A 322 5.30 -2.46 1.35
N SER A 323 5.42 -1.31 0.69
CA SER A 323 4.27 -0.57 0.18
C SER A 323 3.88 -1.15 -1.17
N VAL A 324 2.59 -1.42 -1.36
CA VAL A 324 2.03 -1.90 -2.62
C VAL A 324 1.04 -0.87 -3.13
N ARG A 325 1.34 -0.31 -4.29
CA ARG A 325 0.52 0.71 -4.97
C ARG A 325 -0.03 0.17 -6.28
N LEU A 326 -1.21 0.62 -6.66
CA LEU A 326 -1.82 0.27 -7.95
C LEU A 326 -1.46 1.35 -8.96
N VAL A 327 -0.65 1.01 -9.96
CA VAL A 327 -0.21 1.96 -10.99
C VAL A 327 -0.91 1.62 -12.29
N ALA A 328 -1.56 2.58 -12.92
CA ALA A 328 -2.19 2.37 -14.22
C ALA A 328 -1.12 2.09 -15.29
N GLU A 329 -1.24 0.99 -16.04
CA GLU A 329 -0.25 0.60 -17.06
C GLU A 329 -0.29 1.53 -18.29
N GLN A 330 -1.49 2.00 -18.63
CA GLN A 330 -1.74 2.91 -19.74
C GLN A 330 -2.82 3.89 -19.29
N TYR A 331 -2.46 5.18 -19.18
CA TYR A 331 -3.45 6.24 -19.16
C TYR A 331 -4.13 6.23 -20.54
N LEU A 332 -5.24 5.50 -20.67
CA LEU A 332 -6.05 5.46 -21.89
C LEU A 332 -6.68 6.85 -22.09
N ILE A 333 -5.90 7.82 -22.57
CA ILE A 333 -6.39 9.11 -23.04
C ILE A 333 -7.01 8.88 -24.41
N HIS A 334 -8.16 8.23 -24.45
CA HIS A 334 -8.96 8.09 -25.67
C HIS A 334 -10.21 8.94 -25.55
N ASP A 335 -10.26 10.05 -26.30
CA ASP A 335 -11.38 11.00 -26.40
C ASP A 335 -11.61 11.92 -25.18
N THR A 336 -12.07 13.14 -25.49
CA THR A 336 -12.54 14.17 -24.54
C THR A 336 -13.54 13.65 -23.51
N SER A 337 -14.32 12.61 -23.77
CA SER A 337 -15.17 12.02 -22.73
C SER A 337 -14.38 11.29 -21.62
N SER A 338 -13.17 10.81 -21.90
CA SER A 338 -12.37 10.01 -20.96
C SER A 338 -11.68 10.83 -19.86
N TYR A 339 -11.54 12.15 -19.99
CA TYR A 339 -10.98 12.98 -18.91
C TYR A 339 -12.00 13.26 -17.79
N MET A 340 -13.29 13.05 -18.04
CA MET A 340 -14.36 13.24 -17.04
C MET A 340 -14.80 11.92 -16.41
N MET A 341 -14.34 10.77 -16.90
CA MET A 341 -14.93 9.48 -16.56
C MET A 341 -13.87 8.50 -16.04
N TYR A 342 -14.21 7.77 -14.98
CA TYR A 342 -13.47 6.59 -14.55
C TYR A 342 -13.98 5.34 -15.27
N ARG A 343 -13.04 4.48 -15.69
CA ARG A 343 -13.32 3.29 -16.49
C ARG A 343 -12.81 2.02 -15.83
N SER A 344 -13.60 0.96 -15.88
CA SER A 344 -13.28 -0.34 -15.26
C SER A 344 -12.36 -1.21 -16.11
N ASP A 345 -12.06 -0.82 -17.35
CA ASP A 345 -11.12 -1.50 -18.24
C ASP A 345 -9.70 -0.94 -18.15
N THR A 346 -9.46 0.09 -17.33
CA THR A 346 -8.12 0.55 -16.99
C THR A 346 -7.37 -0.56 -16.29
N VAL A 347 -6.23 -0.97 -16.86
CA VAL A 347 -5.36 -2.01 -16.29
C VAL A 347 -4.45 -1.37 -15.25
N PHE A 348 -4.52 -1.86 -14.02
CA PHE A 348 -3.62 -1.49 -12.93
C PHE A 348 -2.66 -2.65 -12.64
N LYS A 349 -1.38 -2.33 -12.50
CA LYS A 349 -0.36 -3.26 -12.00
C LYS A 349 -0.04 -2.94 -10.55
N GLU A 350 0.29 -3.97 -9.78
CA GLU A 350 0.84 -3.78 -8.44
C GLU A 350 2.34 -3.47 -8.53
N GLU A 351 2.71 -2.28 -8.10
CA GLU A 351 4.10 -1.88 -7.89
C GLU A 351 4.43 -1.94 -6.40
N LYS A 352 5.58 -2.53 -6.08
CA LYS A 352 6.06 -2.69 -4.71
C LYS A 352 7.25 -1.77 -4.50
N SER A 353 7.29 -1.10 -3.36
CA SER A 353 8.43 -0.28 -2.93
C SER A 353 8.81 -0.57 -1.49
N PHE A 354 10.09 -0.36 -1.18
CA PHE A 354 10.60 -0.42 0.19
C PHE A 354 10.79 1.00 0.71
N ASP A 355 9.92 1.40 1.65
CA ASP A 355 9.94 2.74 2.21
C ASP A 355 10.58 2.75 3.61
N ALA A 356 11.30 3.83 3.93
CA ALA A 356 11.87 4.07 5.26
C ALA A 356 10.77 4.52 6.25
N ASN A 357 9.84 3.62 6.56
CA ASN A 357 8.76 3.89 7.50
C ASN A 357 9.16 3.58 8.96
N THR A 358 8.31 3.99 9.91
CA THR A 358 8.57 3.82 11.35
C THR A 358 8.73 2.35 11.72
N GLN A 359 7.90 1.46 11.16
CA GLN A 359 7.99 0.01 11.42
C GLN A 359 9.34 -0.54 10.94
N ASN A 360 9.72 -0.28 9.70
CA ASN A 360 10.99 -0.73 9.13
C ASN A 360 12.18 -0.21 9.96
N THR A 361 12.11 1.04 10.43
CA THR A 361 13.14 1.62 11.31
C THR A 361 13.26 0.84 12.63
N GLU A 362 12.13 0.51 13.26
CA GLU A 362 12.12 -0.28 14.50
C GLU A 362 12.63 -1.71 14.27
N ILE A 363 12.22 -2.33 13.17
CA ILE A 363 12.68 -3.67 12.76
C ILE A 363 14.19 -3.67 12.50
N TYR A 364 14.73 -2.64 11.84
CA TYR A 364 16.18 -2.48 11.67
C TYR A 364 16.92 -2.30 12.99
N ASN A 365 16.35 -1.56 13.95
CA ASN A 365 16.96 -1.43 15.27
C ASN A 365 16.97 -2.79 16.00
N LYS A 366 15.86 -3.53 15.97
CA LYS A 366 15.81 -4.92 16.48
C LYS A 366 16.82 -5.81 15.77
N ALA A 367 16.96 -5.66 14.45
CA ALA A 367 17.91 -6.41 13.64
C ALA A 367 19.35 -6.13 14.02
N LYS A 368 19.73 -4.88 14.33
CA LYS A 368 21.10 -4.55 14.80
C LYS A 368 21.41 -5.17 16.16
N ASP A 369 20.46 -5.19 17.08
CA ASP A 369 20.63 -5.85 18.37
C ASP A 369 20.65 -7.38 18.23
N PHE A 370 19.83 -7.90 17.31
CA PHE A 370 19.85 -9.30 16.92
C PHE A 370 21.17 -9.67 16.27
N GLU A 371 21.71 -8.84 15.35
CA GLU A 371 22.98 -9.06 14.68
C GLU A 371 24.12 -9.14 15.68
N LYS A 372 24.17 -8.24 16.68
CA LYS A 372 25.16 -8.35 17.77
C LYS A 372 25.02 -9.65 18.55
N LYS A 373 23.80 -10.15 18.79
CA LYS A 373 23.57 -11.45 19.44
C LYS A 373 23.94 -12.61 18.53
N PHE A 374 23.64 -12.51 17.24
CA PHE A 374 23.92 -13.48 16.20
C PHE A 374 25.43 -13.61 15.96
N GLN A 375 26.14 -12.50 15.81
CA GLN A 375 27.60 -12.43 15.76
C GLN A 375 28.25 -12.95 17.05
N ARG A 376 27.70 -12.64 18.24
CA ARG A 376 28.19 -13.23 19.51
C ARG A 376 27.97 -14.74 19.56
N SER A 377 26.82 -15.21 19.10
CA SER A 377 26.51 -16.65 18.99
C SER A 377 27.45 -17.33 18.00
N ALA A 378 27.67 -16.74 16.82
CA ALA A 378 28.62 -17.21 15.82
C ALA A 378 30.08 -17.19 16.32
N ALA A 379 30.47 -16.21 17.13
CA ALA A 379 31.79 -16.15 17.77
C ALA A 379 31.95 -17.15 18.94
N THR A 380 30.85 -17.67 19.50
CA THR A 380 30.86 -18.71 20.54
C THR A 380 30.78 -20.14 20.00
N HIS A 381 30.42 -20.34 18.73
CA HIS A 381 30.36 -21.65 18.10
C HIS A 381 31.54 -21.85 17.15
N LYS A 382 32.41 -22.81 17.49
CA LYS A 382 33.54 -23.22 16.65
C LYS A 382 33.02 -23.76 15.31
N THR A 383 33.67 -23.43 14.20
CA THR A 383 33.43 -24.12 12.93
C THR A 383 33.86 -25.58 13.02
N ALA A 384 33.35 -26.45 12.14
CA ALA A 384 33.74 -27.87 12.10
C ALA A 384 35.27 -28.05 12.01
N ASN A 385 35.93 -27.20 11.24
CA ASN A 385 37.39 -27.23 11.09
C ASN A 385 38.10 -26.76 12.36
N GLU A 386 37.60 -25.73 13.04
CA GLU A 386 38.20 -25.26 14.30
C GLU A 386 38.09 -26.31 15.40
N LEU A 387 36.97 -27.03 15.47
CA LEU A 387 36.76 -28.13 16.42
C LEU A 387 37.70 -29.31 16.13
N LEU A 388 37.75 -29.78 14.88
CA LEU A 388 38.66 -30.84 14.46
C LEU A 388 40.13 -30.44 14.65
N TRP A 389 40.49 -29.20 14.34
CA TRP A 389 41.85 -28.69 14.49
C TRP A 389 42.28 -28.62 15.97
N GLU A 390 41.37 -28.27 16.87
CA GLU A 390 41.62 -28.31 18.31
C GLU A 390 41.84 -29.73 18.82
N TYR A 391 41.04 -30.70 18.38
CA TYR A 391 41.27 -32.11 18.73
C TYR A 391 42.63 -32.60 18.24
N MET A 392 43.00 -32.27 17.00
CA MET A 392 44.34 -32.56 16.47
C MET A 392 45.46 -31.90 17.28
N CYS A 393 45.27 -30.64 17.72
CA CYS A 393 46.24 -29.94 18.56
C CYS A 393 46.38 -30.60 19.95
N ASN A 394 45.26 -31.01 20.56
CA ASN A 394 45.22 -31.66 21.86
C ASN A 394 45.91 -33.03 21.84
N ASP A 395 45.77 -33.76 20.74
CA ASP A 395 46.44 -35.04 20.51
C ASP A 395 47.86 -34.90 19.93
N HIS A 396 48.36 -33.67 19.81
CA HIS A 396 49.70 -33.34 19.30
C HIS A 396 49.99 -33.87 17.89
N TRP A 397 48.99 -33.84 17.01
CA TRP A 397 49.16 -34.25 15.62
C TRP A 397 50.14 -33.32 14.88
N ASN A 398 50.94 -33.94 14.03
CA ASN A 398 51.72 -33.25 13.01
C ASN A 398 51.29 -33.77 11.62
N THR A 399 51.83 -33.20 10.54
CA THR A 399 51.45 -33.59 9.18
C THR A 399 51.62 -35.09 8.91
N ALA A 400 52.65 -35.75 9.47
CA ALA A 400 52.86 -37.18 9.28
C ALA A 400 51.80 -38.02 9.99
N ILE A 401 51.45 -37.67 11.23
CA ILE A 401 50.38 -38.33 12.00
C ILE A 401 49.03 -38.15 11.32
N PHE A 402 48.75 -36.94 10.80
CA PHE A 402 47.51 -36.67 10.08
C PHE A 402 47.37 -37.57 8.85
N ILE A 403 48.42 -37.67 8.02
CA ILE A 403 48.41 -38.51 6.82
C ILE A 403 48.19 -39.98 7.20
N ASP A 404 48.95 -40.46 8.19
CA ASP A 404 48.89 -41.84 8.69
C ASP A 404 47.49 -42.20 9.20
N ARG A 405 46.85 -41.31 9.97
CA ARG A 405 45.56 -41.60 10.61
C ARG A 405 44.33 -41.33 9.75
N THR A 406 44.45 -40.58 8.66
CA THR A 406 43.30 -40.15 7.85
C THR A 406 43.38 -40.57 6.38
N ASN A 407 44.54 -41.02 5.91
CA ASN A 407 44.84 -41.25 4.50
C ASN A 407 44.55 -40.03 3.59
N LEU A 408 44.49 -38.82 4.16
CA LEU A 408 44.36 -37.57 3.41
C LEU A 408 45.74 -36.96 3.12
N GLY A 409 45.84 -36.20 2.03
CA GLY A 409 47.10 -35.61 1.60
C GLY A 409 47.61 -34.48 2.50
N PRO A 410 48.90 -34.12 2.41
CA PRO A 410 49.51 -33.03 3.19
C PRO A 410 48.81 -31.67 3.03
N MET A 411 48.19 -31.43 1.86
CA MET A 411 47.43 -30.21 1.60
C MET A 411 46.18 -30.09 2.45
N ASP A 412 45.54 -31.20 2.80
CA ASP A 412 44.31 -31.21 3.60
C ASP A 412 44.61 -30.87 5.07
N TYR A 413 45.80 -31.23 5.57
CA TYR A 413 46.28 -30.77 6.87
C TYR A 413 46.40 -29.24 6.94
N THR A 414 46.99 -28.61 5.90
CA THR A 414 47.10 -27.15 5.83
C THR A 414 45.74 -26.47 5.63
N ARG A 415 44.78 -27.16 5.00
CA ARG A 415 43.39 -26.67 4.87
C ARG A 415 42.61 -26.78 6.18
N GLY A 416 42.86 -27.80 6.99
CA GLY A 416 42.28 -27.98 8.32
C GLY A 416 42.58 -26.82 9.27
N GLN A 417 43.73 -26.17 9.10
CA GLN A 417 44.11 -24.95 9.84
C GLN A 417 43.27 -23.72 9.50
N LYS A 418 42.45 -23.76 8.44
CA LYS A 418 41.66 -22.63 7.95
C LYS A 418 40.18 -22.81 8.34
N PRO A 419 39.63 -21.98 9.25
CA PRO A 419 38.24 -22.08 9.70
C PRO A 419 37.21 -22.07 8.56
N ASN A 420 37.48 -21.30 7.50
CA ASN A 420 36.55 -21.08 6.40
C ASN A 420 36.64 -22.13 5.27
N HIS A 421 37.53 -23.12 5.36
CA HIS A 421 37.66 -24.13 4.31
C HIS A 421 36.51 -25.14 4.36
N ARG A 422 35.89 -25.47 3.22
CA ARG A 422 34.78 -26.43 3.18
C ARG A 422 35.27 -27.81 2.73
N PHE A 423 35.33 -28.74 3.68
CA PHE A 423 35.56 -30.15 3.39
C PHE A 423 34.27 -30.87 2.97
N LYS A 424 34.41 -31.93 2.17
CA LYS A 424 33.31 -32.86 1.86
C LYS A 424 33.17 -33.89 2.99
N MET A 425 31.99 -34.50 3.11
CA MET A 425 31.70 -35.50 4.14
C MET A 425 32.76 -36.61 4.26
N PRO A 426 33.27 -37.24 3.18
CA PRO A 426 34.29 -38.29 3.32
C PRO A 426 35.59 -37.79 3.98
N ALA A 427 36.00 -36.54 3.74
CA ALA A 427 37.19 -35.98 4.35
C ALA A 427 36.97 -35.69 5.85
N LEU A 428 35.79 -35.19 6.23
CA LEU A 428 35.42 -34.98 7.63
C LEU A 428 35.32 -36.31 8.38
N VAL A 429 34.71 -37.33 7.76
CA VAL A 429 34.61 -38.69 8.29
C VAL A 429 35.99 -39.31 8.47
N ALA A 430 36.90 -39.15 7.50
CA ALA A 430 38.28 -39.63 7.62
C ALA A 430 39.02 -38.98 8.81
N MET A 431 38.86 -37.67 9.00
CA MET A 431 39.42 -36.95 10.14
C MET A 431 38.81 -37.42 11.47
N GLY A 432 37.49 -37.64 11.52
CA GLY A 432 36.82 -38.15 12.71
C GLY A 432 37.26 -39.56 13.10
N VAL A 433 37.40 -40.47 12.12
CA VAL A 433 37.92 -41.83 12.35
C VAL A 433 39.35 -41.77 12.87
N GLY A 434 40.22 -40.98 12.25
CA GLY A 434 41.60 -40.84 12.70
C GLY A 434 41.74 -40.29 14.12
N LEU A 435 40.84 -39.40 14.52
CA LEU A 435 40.75 -38.85 15.88
C LEU A 435 40.06 -39.79 16.88
N GLY A 436 39.47 -40.90 16.42
CA GLY A 436 38.76 -41.84 17.28
C GLY A 436 37.48 -41.25 17.91
N LEU A 437 36.80 -40.35 17.18
CA LEU A 437 35.56 -39.72 17.64
C LEU A 437 34.43 -40.75 17.77
N ASP A 438 33.53 -40.53 18.72
CA ASP A 438 32.29 -41.30 18.81
C ASP A 438 31.21 -40.75 17.88
N LEU A 439 30.08 -41.45 17.76
CA LEU A 439 28.98 -41.03 16.88
C LEU A 439 28.44 -39.64 17.25
N GLN A 440 28.36 -39.31 18.53
CA GLN A 440 27.82 -38.03 18.98
C GLN A 440 28.78 -36.88 18.63
N GLU A 441 30.07 -37.08 18.86
CA GLU A 441 31.13 -36.13 18.51
C GLU A 441 31.20 -35.91 16.99
N MET A 442 31.06 -36.98 16.20
CA MET A 442 31.06 -36.86 14.73
C MET A 442 29.79 -36.16 14.20
N GLU A 443 28.62 -36.42 14.79
CA GLU A 443 27.37 -35.73 14.43
C GLU A 443 27.44 -34.24 14.74
N GLU A 444 28.12 -33.83 15.83
CA GLU A 444 28.40 -32.43 16.14
C GLU A 444 29.29 -31.79 15.06
N VAL A 445 30.40 -32.43 14.68
CA VAL A 445 31.31 -31.96 13.62
C VAL A 445 30.58 -31.79 12.29
N LEU A 446 29.75 -32.77 11.88
CA LEU A 446 28.97 -32.66 10.64
C LEU A 446 27.91 -31.56 10.74
N GLY A 447 27.24 -31.43 11.88
CA GLY A 447 26.27 -30.36 12.11
C GLY A 447 26.87 -28.97 11.93
N LEU A 448 28.08 -28.76 12.45
CA LEU A 448 28.84 -27.50 12.28
C LEU A 448 29.25 -27.23 10.82
N ALA A 449 29.33 -28.26 9.97
CA ALA A 449 29.57 -28.14 8.53
C ALA A 449 28.27 -28.04 7.69
N GLY A 450 27.10 -28.05 8.33
CA GLY A 450 25.80 -28.08 7.65
C GLY A 450 25.49 -29.44 7.00
N LEU A 451 26.08 -30.52 7.51
CA LEU A 451 25.94 -31.89 7.02
C LEU A 451 25.27 -32.77 8.10
N SER A 452 24.69 -33.90 7.69
CA SER A 452 24.15 -34.92 8.60
C SER A 452 24.08 -36.26 7.89
N PHE A 453 24.15 -37.36 8.63
CA PHE A 453 23.96 -38.70 8.08
C PHE A 453 22.50 -38.91 7.68
N LYS A 454 22.25 -39.16 6.39
CA LYS A 454 20.90 -39.38 5.87
C LYS A 454 20.46 -40.83 6.03
N LYS A 455 19.29 -41.02 6.67
CA LYS A 455 18.61 -42.32 6.72
C LYS A 455 18.14 -42.71 5.31
N GLY A 456 18.60 -43.87 4.82
CA GLY A 456 18.29 -44.39 3.48
C GLY A 456 19.35 -44.15 2.42
N ASP A 457 20.41 -43.40 2.72
CA ASP A 457 21.60 -43.30 1.87
C ASP A 457 22.63 -44.35 2.34
N HIS A 458 22.91 -45.34 1.48
CA HIS A 458 23.76 -46.48 1.81
C HIS A 458 25.19 -46.07 2.18
N GLU A 459 25.77 -45.08 1.49
CA GLU A 459 27.12 -44.57 1.75
C GLU A 459 27.18 -43.87 3.12
N GLN A 460 26.22 -42.99 3.39
CA GLN A 460 26.20 -42.23 4.64
C GLN A 460 25.87 -43.12 5.85
N GLN A 461 25.06 -44.15 5.67
CA GLN A 461 24.80 -45.16 6.71
C GLN A 461 26.03 -46.01 7.01
N ALA A 462 26.82 -46.35 5.99
CA ALA A 462 28.10 -47.02 6.19
C ALA A 462 29.09 -46.11 6.94
N TYR A 463 29.17 -44.82 6.60
CA TYR A 463 29.98 -43.85 7.35
C TYR A 463 29.52 -43.67 8.80
N GLN A 464 28.20 -43.60 9.04
CA GLN A 464 27.66 -43.54 10.40
C GLN A 464 28.01 -44.78 11.23
N TYR A 465 28.05 -45.96 10.59
CA TYR A 465 28.41 -47.21 11.25
C TYR A 465 29.86 -47.21 11.75
N LEU A 466 30.77 -46.47 11.11
CA LEU A 466 32.17 -46.37 11.55
C LEU A 466 32.30 -45.82 12.98
N PHE A 467 31.44 -44.88 13.36
CA PHE A 467 31.49 -44.19 14.66
C PHE A 467 30.64 -44.87 15.75
N SER A 468 29.97 -45.97 15.40
CA SER A 468 29.10 -46.71 16.31
C SER A 468 29.51 -48.17 16.38
N GLY A 469 29.42 -48.90 15.27
CA GLY A 469 29.75 -50.32 15.16
C GLY A 469 31.24 -50.62 15.01
N MET A 470 32.05 -49.65 14.58
CA MET A 470 33.50 -49.77 14.43
C MET A 470 34.29 -48.71 15.21
N TYR A 471 33.70 -48.20 16.29
CA TYR A 471 34.35 -47.19 17.13
C TYR A 471 35.73 -47.65 17.63
N GLY A 472 36.75 -46.81 17.44
CA GLY A 472 38.13 -47.06 17.87
C GLY A 472 38.98 -47.92 16.92
N HIS A 473 38.43 -48.35 15.78
CA HIS A 473 39.18 -49.06 14.73
C HIS A 473 40.07 -48.12 13.90
N SER A 474 41.10 -48.67 13.28
CA SER A 474 41.99 -47.88 12.42
C SER A 474 41.32 -47.48 11.10
N ILE A 475 41.88 -46.49 10.41
CA ILE A 475 41.36 -46.04 9.11
C ILE A 475 41.46 -47.16 8.05
N GLU A 476 42.44 -48.05 8.16
CA GLU A 476 42.60 -49.23 7.30
C GLU A 476 41.46 -50.24 7.54
N GLU A 477 41.20 -50.59 8.80
CA GLU A 477 40.12 -51.52 9.16
C GLU A 477 38.75 -50.97 8.74
N CYS A 478 38.55 -49.65 8.90
CA CYS A 478 37.35 -48.97 8.41
C CYS A 478 37.25 -49.02 6.88
N ASN A 479 38.35 -48.85 6.16
CA ASN A 479 38.38 -48.94 4.70
C ASN A 479 38.12 -50.37 4.20
N GLU A 480 38.65 -51.40 4.85
CA GLU A 480 38.33 -52.80 4.55
C GLU A 480 36.82 -53.08 4.67
N PHE A 481 36.19 -52.55 5.72
CA PHE A 481 34.74 -52.61 5.87
C PHE A 481 34.01 -51.87 4.75
N LEU A 482 34.40 -50.63 4.43
CA LEU A 482 33.77 -49.84 3.37
C LEU A 482 33.86 -50.54 2.02
N GLU A 483 35.00 -51.15 1.69
CA GLU A 483 35.16 -51.97 0.48
C GLU A 483 34.23 -53.18 0.49
N ALA A 484 34.13 -53.89 1.61
CA ALA A 484 33.27 -55.07 1.77
C ALA A 484 31.78 -54.73 1.60
N VAL A 485 31.35 -53.51 1.93
CA VAL A 485 29.99 -53.03 1.71
C VAL A 485 29.82 -52.21 0.43
N HIS A 486 30.82 -52.18 -0.46
CA HIS A 486 30.78 -51.45 -1.73
C HIS A 486 30.60 -49.92 -1.61
N VAL A 487 31.20 -49.31 -0.59
CA VAL A 487 31.22 -47.86 -0.37
C VAL A 487 32.63 -47.32 -0.62
N PRO A 488 32.81 -46.11 -1.20
CA PRO A 488 34.14 -45.54 -1.41
C PRO A 488 34.95 -45.42 -0.12
N THR A 489 36.20 -45.88 -0.18
CA THR A 489 37.17 -45.77 0.92
C THR A 489 37.46 -44.30 1.26
N LEU A 490 37.72 -44.05 2.53
CA LEU A 490 38.17 -42.78 3.07
C LEU A 490 39.64 -42.51 2.71
N GLY A 491 39.96 -41.23 2.52
CA GLY A 491 41.29 -40.76 2.12
C GLY A 491 41.40 -40.39 0.63
N THR A 492 42.52 -39.77 0.27
CA THR A 492 42.87 -39.44 -1.12
C THR A 492 43.78 -40.53 -1.66
N HIS A 493 43.28 -41.38 -2.57
CA HIS A 493 44.14 -42.26 -3.36
C HIS A 493 44.96 -41.43 -4.35
N GLU A 494 46.02 -40.77 -3.88
CA GLU A 494 47.15 -40.48 -4.78
C GLU A 494 47.87 -41.81 -5.00
N ARG A 495 47.45 -42.52 -6.04
CA ARG A 495 48.25 -43.60 -6.63
C ARG A 495 49.63 -43.00 -6.94
N SER A 496 50.65 -43.51 -6.25
CA SER A 496 52.05 -43.30 -6.57
C SER A 496 52.40 -43.78 -7.97
#